data_AF-A0A9X0U4I4-F1
#
_entry.id   AF-A0A9X0U4I4-F1
#
_cell.length_a   1.000
_cell.length_b   1.000
_cell.length_c   1.000
_cell.angle_alpha   90.00
_cell.angle_beta   90.00
_cell.angle_gamma   90.00
#
_symmetry.space_group_name_H-M   'P 1'
#
loop_
_entity.id
_entity.type
_entity.pdbx_description
1 polymer ?
#
loop_
_entity_poly.entity_id
_entity_poly.type
_entity_poly.pdbx_seq_one_letter_code
_entity_poly.pdbx_strand_id
1 'polypeptide(L)'
;MRCVFGFFAYGLLTGSICVMAQTARLVIDTSVNTSPVSPTLYGLMTEEINFSYDGGLYGEMVRNRTFDAQWPRFEHWVTVTHGNAEEKIDADDTGPSEALHKSLKLNIAQSSPGNEAGLANAGYWGMAVRPSTLYRGSFYAKAERVGAAHARLVSDETGATLAEIAVDVKDGDWQRYSYNLKTAANVKPSLKNHLEITFAHPGSVSLQLISLFPPTFHNRPNGNRPDLMEMLASMRPAFLRLPGGNYLEGDTVEERFNWKETVGPLVDRPTHRSPWNYQSTDGMGLLEFLEWCEDLKMDPVLAVYAGYSLKGQHVGGKELEPFIQDALDEIEYVTGDASTKWGSERVKDGHPEPFSLHYVEIGNEDEFDKSGSYEDRFARFAKAIRSKYPQYKLIATTPVKSVIPDVIDDHYYLTPQGFFDLVHKYDTMDRNGPKIFVGEWATRMGSPTPNFGAALGDAAWMTSMERNSDLIVMASYAPLLTNVKPGGMQWSTDLIGYDALCSYGSPSYWAQVLFAQHLGDHTVKSTADLVNARFFWSATVSTKDKMLHLKLVNASDEDQELVMDVTGAREGPAAMNSLHAATWWDTNTINKPDAIKPIPSKVTIASKNWRHNLVGNTIEVIDIPLR
;
A
#
# COMPACT_ATOMS: atom_id res chain seq x y z
N MET A 1 24.66 -17.26 -96.83
CA MET A 1 23.37 -16.78 -97.37
C MET A 1 22.48 -16.49 -96.16
N ARG A 2 21.91 -15.27 -96.09
CA ARG A 2 21.14 -14.75 -94.94
C ARG A 2 19.96 -15.66 -94.55
N CYS A 3 19.62 -15.71 -93.25
CA CYS A 3 18.27 -15.68 -92.64
C CYS A 3 18.35 -16.19 -91.19
N VAL A 4 17.55 -15.81 -90.19
CA VAL A 4 16.60 -14.72 -89.89
C VAL A 4 16.39 -14.84 -88.36
N PHE A 5 16.22 -13.72 -87.66
CA PHE A 5 15.88 -13.63 -86.24
C PHE A 5 14.51 -14.24 -85.90
N GLY A 6 14.40 -14.88 -84.73
CA GLY A 6 13.13 -15.25 -84.10
C GLY A 6 13.28 -15.33 -82.58
N PHE A 7 13.11 -14.21 -81.88
CA PHE A 7 12.95 -14.18 -80.43
C PHE A 7 11.48 -14.43 -80.08
N PHE A 8 11.18 -15.56 -79.44
CA PHE A 8 9.90 -15.79 -78.77
C PHE A 8 9.98 -15.21 -77.36
N ALA A 9 9.19 -14.15 -77.10
CA ALA A 9 8.96 -13.65 -75.76
C ALA A 9 7.86 -14.48 -75.09
N TYR A 10 8.22 -15.27 -74.07
CA TYR A 10 7.25 -15.84 -73.14
C TYR A 10 6.85 -14.76 -72.12
N GLY A 11 5.62 -14.27 -72.21
CA GLY A 11 5.01 -13.43 -71.18
C GLY A 11 4.65 -14.27 -69.95
N LEU A 12 5.44 -14.16 -68.89
CA LEU A 12 5.06 -14.61 -67.55
C LEU A 12 4.08 -13.59 -66.96
N LEU A 13 2.79 -13.93 -66.93
CA LEU A 13 1.84 -13.25 -66.06
C LEU A 13 2.17 -13.58 -64.61
N THR A 14 2.85 -12.68 -63.91
CA THR A 14 2.93 -12.70 -62.45
C THR A 14 1.61 -12.19 -61.88
N GLY A 15 0.66 -13.11 -61.66
CA GLY A 15 -0.51 -12.82 -60.86
C GLY A 15 -0.07 -12.43 -59.45
N SER A 16 -0.17 -11.14 -59.11
CA SER A 16 -0.03 -10.68 -57.74
C SER A 16 -1.21 -11.22 -56.94
N ILE A 17 -1.00 -12.32 -56.23
CA ILE A 17 -1.93 -12.79 -55.21
C ILE A 17 -1.82 -11.79 -54.06
N CYS A 18 -2.75 -10.84 -54.04
CA CYS A 18 -2.95 -9.98 -52.89
C CYS A 18 -3.55 -10.86 -51.79
N VAL A 19 -2.69 -11.38 -50.90
CA VAL A 19 -3.14 -12.01 -49.66
C VAL A 19 -3.74 -10.88 -48.82
N MET A 20 -5.06 -10.74 -48.84
CA MET A 20 -5.72 -9.86 -47.87
C MET A 20 -5.45 -10.44 -46.49
N ALA A 21 -4.63 -9.75 -45.69
CA ALA A 21 -4.45 -10.09 -44.29
C ALA A 21 -5.83 -10.12 -43.62
N GLN A 22 -6.17 -11.23 -42.98
CA GLN A 22 -7.41 -11.34 -42.22
C GLN A 22 -7.29 -10.45 -40.97
N THR A 23 -8.29 -9.60 -40.71
CA THR A 23 -8.29 -8.69 -39.56
C THR A 23 -8.55 -9.46 -38.26
N ALA A 24 -7.84 -9.12 -37.18
CA ALA A 24 -8.08 -9.67 -35.85
C ALA A 24 -9.54 -9.45 -35.41
N ARG A 25 -10.11 -10.39 -34.67
CA ARG A 25 -11.52 -10.35 -34.26
C ARG A 25 -11.66 -10.67 -32.77
N LEU A 26 -12.52 -9.92 -32.09
CA LEU A 26 -12.95 -10.18 -30.72
C LEU A 26 -14.48 -10.32 -30.69
N VAL A 27 -14.95 -11.49 -30.27
CA VAL A 27 -16.37 -11.82 -30.13
C VAL A 27 -16.72 -11.92 -28.66
N ILE A 28 -17.77 -11.22 -28.23
CA ILE A 28 -18.28 -11.21 -26.86
C ILE A 28 -19.79 -11.50 -26.89
N ASP A 29 -20.18 -12.60 -26.28
CA ASP A 29 -21.58 -12.99 -26.14
C ASP A 29 -22.08 -12.68 -24.73
N THR A 30 -22.63 -11.47 -24.55
CA THR A 30 -23.15 -11.02 -23.26
C THR A 30 -24.44 -11.72 -22.83
N SER A 31 -24.98 -12.64 -23.64
CA SER A 31 -26.12 -13.47 -23.26
C SER A 31 -25.69 -14.77 -22.56
N VAL A 32 -24.39 -15.08 -22.55
CA VAL A 32 -23.82 -16.30 -21.96
C VAL A 32 -22.86 -15.92 -20.83
N ASN A 33 -23.38 -15.94 -19.61
CA ASN A 33 -22.59 -15.75 -18.39
C ASN A 33 -21.68 -16.95 -18.17
N THR A 34 -20.41 -16.71 -17.84
CA THR A 34 -19.42 -17.77 -17.61
C THR A 34 -19.14 -18.01 -16.13
N SER A 35 -18.82 -16.96 -15.37
CA SER A 35 -18.49 -17.05 -13.95
C SER A 35 -18.95 -15.78 -13.21
N PRO A 36 -19.34 -15.87 -11.93
CA PRO A 36 -19.48 -14.68 -11.10
C PRO A 36 -18.12 -14.00 -10.92
N VAL A 37 -18.12 -12.67 -10.78
CA VAL A 37 -16.94 -11.90 -10.38
C VAL A 37 -17.01 -11.67 -8.88
N SER A 38 -15.89 -11.92 -8.19
CA SER A 38 -15.79 -11.72 -6.76
C SER A 38 -15.95 -10.23 -6.43
N PRO A 39 -16.88 -9.85 -5.53
CA PRO A 39 -17.02 -8.45 -5.09
C PRO A 39 -15.81 -7.98 -4.29
N THR A 40 -14.97 -8.90 -3.81
CA THR A 40 -13.75 -8.63 -3.06
C THR A 40 -12.49 -8.80 -3.91
N LEU A 41 -12.61 -8.86 -5.25
CA LEU A 41 -11.48 -9.19 -6.13
C LEU A 41 -10.27 -8.25 -5.95
N TYR A 42 -10.49 -6.95 -5.82
CA TYR A 42 -9.41 -5.96 -5.72
C TYR A 42 -9.34 -5.38 -4.31
N GLY A 43 -8.17 -5.44 -3.71
CA GLY A 43 -7.89 -4.82 -2.41
C GLY A 43 -6.44 -4.35 -2.31
N LEU A 44 -6.04 -4.05 -1.08
CA LEU A 44 -4.71 -3.55 -0.74
C LEU A 44 -3.97 -4.59 0.10
N MET A 45 -2.66 -4.69 -0.11
CA MET A 45 -1.73 -5.34 0.81
C MET A 45 -0.85 -4.26 1.41
N THR A 46 -0.62 -4.33 2.71
CA THR A 46 0.18 -3.34 3.42
C THR A 46 1.17 -4.01 4.35
N GLU A 47 2.39 -3.45 4.46
CA GLU A 47 3.38 -3.78 5.48
C GLU A 47 4.33 -2.59 5.72
N GLU A 48 5.08 -2.58 6.82
CA GLU A 48 6.07 -1.54 7.09
C GLU A 48 7.37 -1.79 6.30
N ILE A 49 7.32 -1.45 5.02
CA ILE A 49 8.44 -1.49 4.05
C ILE A 49 8.53 -0.13 3.35
N ASN A 50 9.73 0.30 2.94
CA ASN A 50 9.96 1.57 2.23
C ASN A 50 9.39 2.80 2.95
N PHE A 51 9.38 2.77 4.29
CA PHE A 51 8.78 3.78 5.15
C PHE A 51 7.26 3.93 4.95
N SER A 52 6.58 2.87 4.52
CA SER A 52 5.14 2.88 4.19
C SER A 52 4.25 3.38 5.30
N TYR A 53 4.57 3.14 6.58
CA TYR A 53 3.86 3.77 7.71
C TYR A 53 4.67 4.95 8.22
N ASP A 54 5.73 4.70 8.98
CA ASP A 54 6.57 5.73 9.58
C ASP A 54 7.28 6.56 8.51
N GLY A 55 6.88 7.82 8.36
CA GLY A 55 7.36 8.70 7.30
C GLY A 55 6.58 8.61 5.98
N GLY A 56 5.66 7.65 5.89
CA GLY A 56 4.73 7.42 4.81
C GLY A 56 3.31 7.70 5.26
N LEU A 57 2.43 6.70 5.17
CA LEU A 57 0.99 6.82 5.39
C LEU A 57 0.64 7.35 6.79
N TYR A 58 1.38 6.96 7.83
CA TYR A 58 1.18 7.44 9.19
C TYR A 58 1.58 8.91 9.30
N GLY A 59 0.69 9.76 9.83
CA GLY A 59 0.86 11.21 9.79
C GLY A 59 1.97 11.81 10.66
N GLU A 60 2.72 11.01 11.42
CA GLU A 60 3.81 11.51 12.27
C GLU A 60 4.93 12.12 11.43
N MET A 61 5.34 13.34 11.78
CA MET A 61 6.38 14.07 11.06
C MET A 61 7.75 13.95 11.74
N VAL A 62 7.79 13.59 13.03
CA VAL A 62 9.03 13.48 13.81
C VAL A 62 9.63 12.09 13.68
N ARG A 63 10.84 12.02 13.13
CA ARG A 63 11.61 10.79 13.02
C ARG A 63 12.38 10.54 14.32
N ASN A 64 12.49 9.29 14.77
CA ASN A 64 13.08 8.95 16.08
C ASN A 64 12.37 9.60 17.25
N ARG A 65 11.03 9.60 17.26
CA ARG A 65 10.28 10.28 18.32
C ARG A 65 10.46 9.67 19.71
N THR A 66 10.92 8.41 19.80
CA THR A 66 11.00 7.63 21.05
C THR A 66 12.41 7.37 21.57
N PHE A 67 13.47 7.77 20.85
CA PHE A 67 14.87 7.56 21.27
C PHE A 67 15.23 6.10 21.63
N ASP A 68 14.62 5.12 20.95
CA ASP A 68 14.79 3.71 21.31
C ASP A 68 16.26 3.27 21.18
N ALA A 69 16.68 2.36 22.06
CA ALA A 69 18.06 1.90 22.16
C ALA A 69 18.50 0.99 20.99
N GLN A 70 17.57 0.45 20.21
CA GLN A 70 17.86 -0.32 19.00
C GLN A 70 18.17 0.57 17.79
N TRP A 71 17.97 1.90 17.91
CA TRP A 71 18.55 2.91 17.03
C TRP A 71 19.93 3.34 17.54
N PRO A 72 20.80 3.94 16.72
CA PRO A 72 21.70 4.95 17.25
C PRO A 72 20.82 5.96 18.01
N ARG A 73 20.82 5.90 19.35
CA ARG A 73 19.76 6.40 20.26
C ARG A 73 19.18 7.78 19.91
N PHE A 74 20.02 8.71 19.44
CA PHE A 74 19.62 10.08 19.10
C PHE A 74 19.72 10.39 17.60
N GLU A 75 19.73 9.38 16.73
CA GLU A 75 19.72 9.57 15.28
C GLU A 75 18.57 10.49 14.88
N HIS A 76 18.82 11.38 13.90
CA HIS A 76 17.90 12.42 13.42
C HIS A 76 17.60 13.57 14.39
N TRP A 77 18.18 13.55 15.60
CA TRP A 77 18.18 14.68 16.51
C TRP A 77 19.55 15.35 16.57
N VAL A 78 19.56 16.67 16.44
CA VAL A 78 20.77 17.49 16.59
C VAL A 78 20.52 18.56 17.65
N THR A 79 21.57 19.01 18.32
CA THR A 79 21.43 20.20 19.16
C THR A 79 21.29 21.45 18.29
N VAL A 80 20.61 22.45 18.82
CA VAL A 80 20.52 23.77 18.20
C VAL A 80 20.76 24.85 19.25
N THR A 81 21.53 25.86 18.88
CA THR A 81 21.78 27.07 19.67
C THR A 81 21.44 28.29 18.87
N HIS A 82 20.78 29.24 19.53
CA HIS A 82 20.66 30.60 19.05
C HIS A 82 21.64 31.47 19.85
N GLY A 83 22.41 32.30 19.17
CA GLY A 83 23.37 33.20 19.81
C GLY A 83 24.51 32.47 20.53
N ASN A 84 24.69 32.75 21.81
CA ASN A 84 25.79 32.20 22.64
C ASN A 84 25.31 31.14 23.65
N ALA A 85 24.19 30.46 23.40
CA ALA A 85 23.71 29.41 24.27
C ALA A 85 24.69 28.21 24.30
N GLU A 86 24.67 27.45 25.40
CA GLU A 86 25.51 26.27 25.60
C GLU A 86 24.71 25.13 26.23
N GLU A 87 24.78 23.96 25.58
CA GLU A 87 24.06 22.75 25.94
C GLU A 87 24.85 21.49 25.62
N LYS A 88 24.38 20.39 26.22
CA LYS A 88 24.86 19.05 25.93
C LYS A 88 23.70 18.07 25.98
N ILE A 89 23.68 17.11 25.06
CA ILE A 89 22.82 15.94 25.11
C ILE A 89 23.50 14.83 25.91
N ASP A 90 22.75 14.23 26.82
CA ASP A 90 23.09 13.03 27.57
C ASP A 90 21.94 12.01 27.48
N ALA A 91 22.24 10.77 27.85
CA ALA A 91 21.25 9.72 28.03
C ALA A 91 20.66 9.74 29.44
N ASP A 92 19.37 9.45 29.55
CA ASP A 92 18.68 9.22 30.82
C ASP A 92 17.96 7.86 30.74
N ASP A 93 18.21 6.98 31.70
CA ASP A 93 17.64 5.63 31.76
C ASP A 93 16.31 5.62 32.55
N THR A 94 15.62 6.76 32.52
CA THR A 94 14.24 6.91 32.96
C THR A 94 13.37 7.43 31.82
N GLY A 95 12.06 7.18 31.91
CA GLY A 95 11.09 7.65 30.94
C GLY A 95 9.67 7.66 31.52
N PRO A 96 8.68 8.13 30.74
CA PRO A 96 7.32 8.35 31.22
C PRO A 96 6.51 7.06 31.46
N SER A 97 7.00 5.89 31.02
CA SER A 97 6.35 4.59 31.18
C SER A 97 7.39 3.45 31.21
N GLU A 98 6.93 2.22 31.50
CA GLU A 98 7.74 1.01 31.39
C GLU A 98 8.13 0.69 29.93
N ALA A 99 7.22 0.95 28.98
CA ALA A 99 7.49 0.71 27.56
C ALA A 99 8.55 1.69 27.03
N LEU A 100 8.43 2.97 27.39
CA LEU A 100 9.36 4.03 27.02
C LEU A 100 10.19 4.46 28.23
N HIS A 101 11.01 3.55 28.76
CA HIS A 101 11.77 3.72 30.01
C HIS A 101 13.14 4.41 29.85
N LYS A 102 13.45 4.94 28.67
CA LYS A 102 14.68 5.69 28.36
C LYS A 102 14.31 7.05 27.79
N SER A 103 15.19 8.03 27.82
CA SER A 103 14.93 9.36 27.25
C SER A 103 16.20 10.09 26.81
N LEU A 104 16.01 11.22 26.12
CA LEU A 104 17.08 12.17 25.79
C LEU A 104 17.10 13.26 26.85
N LYS A 105 18.24 13.47 27.53
CA LYS A 105 18.42 14.55 28.49
C LYS A 105 19.22 15.69 27.91
N LEU A 106 18.65 16.89 27.94
CA LEU A 106 19.31 18.14 27.56
C LEU A 106 19.76 18.87 28.82
N ASN A 107 21.07 19.09 28.94
CA ASN A 107 21.67 19.90 30.00
C ASN A 107 22.05 21.26 29.43
N ILE A 108 21.43 22.33 29.91
CA ILE A 108 21.60 23.70 29.40
C ILE A 108 22.42 24.49 30.41
N ALA A 109 23.67 24.76 30.06
CA ALA A 109 24.61 25.51 30.90
C ALA A 109 24.40 27.02 30.78
N GLN A 110 24.12 27.51 29.57
CA GLN A 110 23.91 28.92 29.29
C GLN A 110 22.76 29.11 28.30
N SER A 111 21.78 29.91 28.68
CA SER A 111 20.74 30.40 27.77
C SER A 111 20.06 31.64 28.36
N SER A 112 19.42 32.41 27.49
CA SER A 112 18.61 33.58 27.85
C SER A 112 17.56 33.82 26.77
N PRO A 113 16.53 34.65 26.99
CA PRO A 113 15.61 35.04 25.93
C PRO A 113 16.36 35.60 24.71
N GLY A 114 16.17 34.99 23.53
CA GLY A 114 16.90 35.30 22.29
C GLY A 114 18.27 34.63 22.12
N ASN A 115 18.77 33.92 23.13
CA ASN A 115 19.94 33.03 23.06
C ASN A 115 19.57 31.67 23.66
N GLU A 116 18.77 30.91 22.93
CA GLU A 116 18.14 29.67 23.40
C GLU A 116 18.96 28.44 22.98
N ALA A 117 18.83 27.36 23.74
CA ALA A 117 19.42 26.07 23.39
C ALA A 117 18.35 24.97 23.37
N GLY A 118 18.53 23.96 22.53
CA GLY A 118 17.51 22.95 22.31
C GLY A 118 17.91 21.83 21.38
N LEU A 119 16.89 21.24 20.78
CA LEU A 119 16.99 20.15 19.82
C LEU A 119 16.25 20.48 18.54
N ALA A 120 16.74 19.95 17.42
CA ALA A 120 16.09 20.03 16.13
C ALA A 120 15.87 18.64 15.51
N ASN A 121 14.76 18.47 14.80
CA ASN A 121 14.42 17.25 14.04
C ASN A 121 13.95 17.60 12.63
N ALA A 122 14.64 17.07 11.62
CA ALA A 122 14.33 17.32 10.21
C ALA A 122 13.22 16.42 9.63
N GLY A 123 12.66 15.51 10.43
CA GLY A 123 11.66 14.54 10.00
C GLY A 123 12.20 13.51 9.00
N TYR A 124 11.31 13.02 8.13
CA TYR A 124 11.62 11.99 7.14
C TYR A 124 12.07 12.63 5.82
N TRP A 125 13.38 12.92 5.73
CA TRP A 125 14.02 13.64 4.60
C TRP A 125 13.40 15.00 4.30
N GLY A 126 12.98 15.69 5.37
CA GLY A 126 12.30 16.97 5.32
C GLY A 126 10.98 16.93 6.07
N MET A 127 10.53 18.11 6.49
CA MET A 127 9.29 18.29 7.23
C MET A 127 8.31 19.12 6.39
N ALA A 128 7.18 18.52 6.02
CA ALA A 128 6.21 19.16 5.13
C ALA A 128 5.45 20.30 5.81
N VAL A 129 5.74 21.51 5.38
CA VAL A 129 5.04 22.73 5.84
C VAL A 129 4.11 23.25 4.74
N ARG A 130 2.92 23.72 5.11
CA ARG A 130 1.87 24.25 4.22
C ARG A 130 1.32 25.59 4.74
N PRO A 131 0.75 26.45 3.88
CA PRO A 131 0.11 27.70 4.31
C PRO A 131 -1.10 27.44 5.21
N SER A 132 -1.37 28.36 6.14
CA SER A 132 -2.60 28.38 6.95
C SER A 132 -2.94 27.06 7.66
N THR A 133 -1.93 26.25 7.95
CA THR A 133 -2.10 24.86 8.40
C THR A 133 -1.84 24.76 9.89
N LEU A 134 -2.72 24.03 10.59
CA LEU A 134 -2.58 23.72 12.00
C LEU A 134 -1.88 22.37 12.15
N TYR A 135 -0.73 22.39 12.80
CA TYR A 135 0.02 21.21 13.22
C TYR A 135 -0.17 21.00 14.72
N ARG A 136 -0.44 19.76 15.11
CA ARG A 136 -0.68 19.36 16.50
C ARG A 136 0.51 18.58 17.00
N GLY A 137 1.16 19.06 18.04
CA GLY A 137 2.33 18.40 18.60
C GLY A 137 2.16 18.07 20.08
N SER A 138 3.02 17.16 20.55
CA SER A 138 3.19 16.91 21.97
C SER A 138 4.59 16.42 22.29
N PHE A 139 4.97 16.46 23.55
CA PHE A 139 6.15 15.77 24.09
C PHE A 139 5.90 15.42 25.55
N TYR A 140 6.62 14.42 26.06
CA TYR A 140 6.78 14.20 27.49
C TYR A 140 8.04 14.89 27.97
N ALA A 141 7.96 15.54 29.13
CA ALA A 141 9.13 16.15 29.76
C ALA A 141 9.17 15.88 31.26
N LYS A 142 10.38 15.67 31.76
CA LYS A 142 10.79 15.74 33.17
C LYS A 142 11.82 16.86 33.28
N ALA A 143 11.59 17.84 34.13
CA ALA A 143 12.29 19.13 34.03
C ALA A 143 12.80 19.66 35.37
N GLU A 144 13.93 20.35 35.31
CA GLU A 144 14.55 21.07 36.42
C GLU A 144 15.00 22.47 35.97
N ARG A 145 14.17 23.48 36.26
CA ARG A 145 14.42 24.92 36.10
C ARG A 145 14.59 25.44 34.67
N VAL A 146 14.15 24.69 33.66
CA VAL A 146 14.26 25.09 32.24
C VAL A 146 13.18 26.08 31.77
N GLY A 147 12.11 26.28 32.55
CA GLY A 147 11.01 27.18 32.19
C GLY A 147 10.25 26.72 30.94
N ALA A 148 9.76 27.67 30.13
CA ALA A 148 8.98 27.35 28.95
C ALA A 148 9.84 26.74 27.82
N ALA A 149 9.29 25.74 27.14
CA ALA A 149 9.80 25.23 25.87
C ALA A 149 9.22 26.07 24.72
N HIS A 150 10.06 26.50 23.79
CA HIS A 150 9.62 27.09 22.52
C HIS A 150 9.64 26.03 21.44
N ALA A 151 8.46 25.63 20.98
CA ALA A 151 8.31 24.74 19.83
C ALA A 151 8.21 25.59 18.56
N ARG A 152 9.02 25.29 17.53
CA ARG A 152 9.06 26.05 16.28
C ARG A 152 9.10 25.16 15.05
N LEU A 153 8.37 25.55 14.01
CA LEU A 153 8.67 25.12 12.64
C LEU A 153 9.58 26.17 12.01
N VAL A 154 10.75 25.76 11.54
CA VAL A 154 11.78 26.67 10.99
C VAL A 154 12.10 26.27 9.55
N SER A 155 12.25 27.26 8.68
CA SER A 155 12.65 27.06 7.28
C SER A 155 14.17 26.88 7.18
N ASP A 156 14.62 25.77 6.60
CA ASP A 156 16.05 25.51 6.36
C ASP A 156 16.62 26.45 5.28
N GLU A 157 15.77 26.96 4.39
CA GLU A 157 16.20 27.84 3.29
C GLU A 157 16.51 29.26 3.76
N THR A 158 15.81 29.73 4.79
CA THR A 158 15.84 31.14 5.20
C THR A 158 16.24 31.35 6.65
N GLY A 159 16.20 30.30 7.48
CA GLY A 159 16.30 30.40 8.95
C GLY A 159 15.07 31.05 9.60
N ALA A 160 14.00 31.34 8.84
CA ALA A 160 12.82 32.00 9.37
C ALA A 160 11.94 31.03 10.16
N THR A 161 11.46 31.48 11.32
CA THR A 161 10.40 30.82 12.07
C THR A 161 9.07 30.95 11.32
N LEU A 162 8.49 29.81 10.95
CA LEU A 162 7.24 29.72 10.19
C LEU A 162 6.00 29.62 11.10
N ALA A 163 6.18 29.05 12.28
CA ALA A 163 5.20 28.99 13.35
C ALA A 163 5.94 28.76 14.68
N GLU A 164 5.43 29.33 15.77
CA GLU A 164 6.02 29.20 17.11
C GLU A 164 4.94 29.20 18.19
N ILE A 165 5.21 28.49 19.27
CA ILE A 165 4.44 28.55 20.51
C ILE A 165 5.34 28.29 21.72
N ALA A 166 5.07 29.00 22.82
CA ALA A 166 5.68 28.74 24.12
C ALA A 166 4.80 27.78 24.94
N VAL A 167 5.42 26.73 25.49
CA VAL A 167 4.78 25.68 26.28
C VAL A 167 5.36 25.75 27.69
N ASP A 168 4.52 26.05 28.68
CA ASP A 168 4.92 26.20 30.08
C ASP A 168 5.23 24.83 30.71
N VAL A 169 6.50 24.44 30.69
CA VAL A 169 6.99 23.17 31.25
C VAL A 169 7.21 23.33 32.75
N LYS A 170 6.62 22.42 33.53
CA LYS A 170 6.69 22.42 34.99
C LYS A 170 7.90 21.63 35.47
N ASP A 171 8.56 22.17 36.49
CA ASP A 171 9.56 21.45 37.25
C ASP A 171 8.93 20.22 37.90
N GLY A 172 9.64 19.10 37.87
CA GLY A 172 9.19 17.85 38.47
C GLY A 172 9.27 16.66 37.53
N ASP A 173 8.48 15.65 37.85
CA ASP A 173 8.49 14.36 37.15
C ASP A 173 7.74 14.42 35.81
N TRP A 174 7.77 13.30 35.08
CA TRP A 174 7.21 13.18 33.74
C TRP A 174 5.77 13.68 33.60
N GLN A 175 5.57 14.59 32.66
CA GLN A 175 4.26 15.07 32.24
C GLN A 175 4.19 15.21 30.71
N ARG A 176 3.02 14.94 30.14
CA ARG A 176 2.74 15.22 28.73
C ARG A 176 2.35 16.68 28.53
N TYR A 177 2.95 17.32 27.54
CA TYR A 177 2.65 18.67 27.09
C TYR A 177 2.16 18.62 25.64
N SER A 178 1.06 19.32 25.35
CA SER A 178 0.50 19.41 24.00
C SER A 178 0.54 20.85 23.50
N TYR A 179 0.77 21.03 22.21
CA TYR A 179 0.93 22.35 21.61
C TYR A 179 0.42 22.37 20.16
N ASN A 180 0.20 23.57 19.65
CA ASN A 180 -0.33 23.81 18.32
C ASN A 180 0.56 24.82 17.59
N LEU A 181 1.02 24.47 16.40
CA LEU A 181 1.75 25.36 15.50
C LEU A 181 0.85 25.71 14.32
N LYS A 182 0.61 27.00 14.11
CA LYS A 182 -0.21 27.47 12.99
C LYS A 182 0.62 28.34 12.06
N THR A 183 0.80 27.89 10.82
CA THR A 183 1.52 28.65 9.80
C THR A 183 0.68 29.79 9.25
N ALA A 184 1.34 30.85 8.80
CA ALA A 184 0.69 31.98 8.15
C ALA A 184 0.25 31.65 6.70
N ALA A 185 -0.65 32.46 6.15
CA ALA A 185 -1.19 32.26 4.81
C ALA A 185 -0.16 32.46 3.67
N ASN A 186 0.91 33.21 3.92
CA ASN A 186 1.97 33.49 2.95
C ASN A 186 3.09 32.43 2.95
N VAL A 187 3.06 31.44 3.85
CA VAL A 187 4.02 30.33 3.86
C VAL A 187 3.82 29.48 2.60
N LYS A 188 4.91 29.18 1.88
CA LYS A 188 4.86 28.32 0.70
C LYS A 188 5.00 26.85 1.10
N PRO A 189 4.32 25.91 0.41
CA PRO A 189 4.58 24.49 0.60
C PRO A 189 6.06 24.16 0.39
N SER A 190 6.68 23.47 1.35
CA SER A 190 8.09 23.06 1.26
C SER A 190 8.38 21.87 2.16
N LEU A 191 9.46 21.14 1.84
CA LEU A 191 10.05 20.06 2.66
C LEU A 191 11.25 20.53 3.48
N LYS A 192 11.83 21.67 3.13
CA LYS A 192 13.08 22.17 3.73
C LYS A 192 12.77 22.93 5.01
N ASN A 193 12.31 22.18 5.99
CA ASN A 193 11.96 22.69 7.30
C ASN A 193 12.32 21.64 8.36
N HIS A 194 12.42 22.10 9.59
CA HIS A 194 12.59 21.24 10.76
C HIS A 194 11.74 21.74 11.94
N LEU A 195 11.54 20.85 12.91
CA LEU A 195 11.00 21.18 14.23
C LEU A 195 12.16 21.52 15.16
N GLU A 196 12.06 22.64 15.88
CA GLU A 196 12.92 22.94 17.03
C GLU A 196 12.11 22.88 18.34
N ILE A 197 12.71 22.36 19.41
CA ILE A 197 12.25 22.52 20.80
C ILE A 197 13.41 23.14 21.58
N THR A 198 13.30 24.41 21.97
CA THR A 198 14.36 25.16 22.66
C THR A 198 13.91 25.75 23.99
N PHE A 199 14.86 26.14 24.82
CA PHE A 199 14.63 26.71 26.14
C PHE A 199 15.51 27.94 26.39
N ALA A 200 14.94 28.94 27.06
CA ALA A 200 15.57 30.22 27.33
C ALA A 200 16.18 30.34 28.73
N HIS A 201 16.14 29.27 29.55
CA HIS A 201 16.71 29.25 30.89
C HIS A 201 17.70 28.09 31.09
N PRO A 202 18.80 28.30 31.82
CA PRO A 202 19.69 27.22 32.23
C PRO A 202 18.97 26.23 33.14
N GLY A 203 19.29 24.94 32.99
CA GLY A 203 18.60 23.87 33.69
C GLY A 203 18.83 22.51 33.02
N SER A 204 18.02 21.53 33.37
CA SER A 204 17.99 20.27 32.63
C SER A 204 16.58 19.79 32.33
N VAL A 205 16.41 19.11 31.21
CA VAL A 205 15.14 18.52 30.81
C VAL A 205 15.37 17.19 30.11
N SER A 206 14.69 16.15 30.55
CA SER A 206 14.59 14.87 29.85
C SER A 206 13.33 14.89 28.99
N LEU A 207 13.46 14.55 27.71
CA LEU A 207 12.39 14.56 26.71
C LEU A 207 12.14 13.14 26.19
N GLN A 208 10.88 12.84 25.93
CA GLN A 208 10.45 11.57 25.34
C GLN A 208 9.16 11.77 24.51
N LEU A 209 8.94 10.91 23.51
CA LEU A 209 7.75 10.84 22.66
C LEU A 209 7.37 12.23 22.09
N ILE A 210 8.34 12.85 21.41
CA ILE A 210 8.16 14.14 20.75
C ILE A 210 7.43 13.90 19.42
N SER A 211 6.30 14.55 19.21
CA SER A 211 5.41 14.29 18.09
C SER A 211 4.94 15.58 17.44
N LEU A 212 4.72 15.54 16.13
CA LEU A 212 4.07 16.61 15.37
C LEU A 212 3.28 16.00 14.21
N PHE A 213 1.98 16.25 14.19
CA PHE A 213 1.07 15.81 13.13
C PHE A 213 0.53 17.00 12.30
N PRO A 214 0.43 16.86 10.98
CA PRO A 214 -0.38 17.74 10.14
C PRO A 214 -1.87 17.37 10.30
N PRO A 215 -2.79 18.02 9.57
CA PRO A 215 -4.15 17.49 9.41
C PRO A 215 -4.13 16.08 8.82
N THR A 216 -4.89 15.18 9.43
CA THR A 216 -5.00 13.76 9.05
C THR A 216 -6.30 13.52 8.28
N PHE A 217 -6.34 12.41 7.53
CA PHE A 217 -7.53 11.98 6.81
C PHE A 217 -8.70 11.82 7.76
N HIS A 218 -9.87 12.36 7.38
CA HIS A 218 -11.07 12.46 8.22
C HIS A 218 -10.86 13.07 9.63
N ASN A 219 -9.74 13.77 9.87
CA ASN A 219 -9.32 14.29 11.18
C ASN A 219 -9.15 13.22 12.27
N ARG A 220 -8.86 11.96 11.91
CA ARG A 220 -8.54 10.90 12.88
C ARG A 220 -7.33 11.31 13.74
N PRO A 221 -7.43 11.34 15.08
CA PRO A 221 -6.25 11.45 15.94
C PRO A 221 -5.28 10.31 15.62
N ASN A 222 -3.97 10.56 15.68
CA ASN A 222 -2.98 9.52 15.35
C ASN A 222 -3.13 8.94 13.93
N GLY A 223 -3.82 9.66 13.03
CA GLY A 223 -4.29 9.11 11.77
C GLY A 223 -3.34 9.27 10.58
N ASN A 224 -3.88 8.93 9.42
CA ASN A 224 -3.13 8.83 8.17
C ASN A 224 -3.05 10.16 7.40
N ARG A 225 -2.05 10.28 6.52
CA ARG A 225 -1.88 11.38 5.58
C ARG A 225 -3.01 11.43 4.54
N PRO A 226 -3.66 12.59 4.34
CA PRO A 226 -4.74 12.72 3.37
C PRO A 226 -4.34 12.41 1.91
N ASP A 227 -3.16 12.86 1.47
CA ASP A 227 -2.73 12.73 0.06
C ASP A 227 -2.52 11.27 -0.37
N LEU A 228 -2.03 10.42 0.54
CA LEU A 228 -1.92 8.98 0.30
C LEU A 228 -3.28 8.30 0.41
N MET A 229 -4.08 8.62 1.43
CA MET A 229 -5.43 8.04 1.61
C MET A 229 -6.36 8.33 0.43
N GLU A 230 -6.28 9.51 -0.19
CA GLU A 230 -7.07 9.86 -1.39
C GLU A 230 -6.70 9.00 -2.61
N MET A 231 -5.41 8.68 -2.78
CA MET A 231 -4.97 7.76 -3.83
C MET A 231 -5.49 6.35 -3.58
N LEU A 232 -5.37 5.87 -2.35
CA LEU A 232 -5.85 4.55 -1.95
C LEU A 232 -7.37 4.43 -2.12
N ALA A 233 -8.12 5.47 -1.74
CA ALA A 233 -9.57 5.54 -1.95
C ALA A 233 -9.95 5.45 -3.45
N SER A 234 -9.13 6.04 -4.33
CA SER A 234 -9.37 6.04 -5.78
C SER A 234 -9.25 4.64 -6.39
N MET A 235 -8.53 3.71 -5.75
CA MET A 235 -8.48 2.30 -6.18
C MET A 235 -9.78 1.54 -5.87
N ARG A 236 -10.69 2.11 -5.06
CA ARG A 236 -11.92 1.46 -4.53
C ARG A 236 -11.66 0.04 -4.00
N PRO A 237 -10.69 -0.12 -3.09
CA PRO A 237 -10.37 -1.43 -2.54
C PRO A 237 -11.55 -2.00 -1.74
N ALA A 238 -11.75 -3.31 -1.85
CA ALA A 238 -12.75 -4.04 -1.06
C ALA A 238 -12.19 -4.56 0.27
N PHE A 239 -10.88 -4.76 0.35
CA PHE A 239 -10.21 -5.28 1.53
C PHE A 239 -8.82 -4.67 1.75
N LEU A 240 -8.30 -4.83 2.97
CA LEU A 240 -6.92 -4.54 3.36
C LEU A 240 -6.30 -5.77 4.04
N ARG A 241 -5.28 -6.37 3.44
CA ARG A 241 -4.42 -7.40 4.06
C ARG A 241 -3.42 -6.74 4.99
N LEU A 242 -3.49 -7.04 6.28
CA LEU A 242 -2.74 -6.37 7.37
C LEU A 242 -2.34 -7.36 8.48
N PRO A 243 -1.29 -7.06 9.28
CA PRO A 243 -0.30 -6.02 9.07
C PRO A 243 0.70 -6.37 7.96
N GLY A 244 0.52 -7.56 7.36
CA GLY A 244 1.04 -8.02 6.09
C GLY A 244 2.54 -8.23 6.02
N GLY A 245 2.86 -9.17 5.12
CA GLY A 245 4.20 -9.53 4.68
C GLY A 245 5.15 -9.90 5.81
N ASN A 246 6.42 -9.69 5.50
CA ASN A 246 7.54 -9.97 6.39
C ASN A 246 7.43 -9.21 7.72
N TYR A 247 6.81 -8.02 7.72
CA TYR A 247 6.58 -7.24 8.94
C TYR A 247 5.76 -7.98 10.01
N LEU A 248 4.83 -8.86 9.61
CA LEU A 248 4.13 -9.75 10.54
C LEU A 248 5.10 -10.69 11.27
N GLU A 249 6.01 -11.30 10.52
CA GLU A 249 6.87 -12.39 10.97
C GLU A 249 8.05 -11.92 11.82
N GLY A 250 8.61 -10.76 11.47
CA GLY A 250 9.87 -10.28 12.03
C GLY A 250 11.07 -11.17 11.68
N ASP A 251 12.26 -10.67 11.97
CA ASP A 251 13.51 -11.40 11.77
C ASP A 251 13.65 -12.54 12.80
N THR A 252 13.20 -12.32 14.04
CA THR A 252 13.08 -13.33 15.12
C THR A 252 11.69 -13.29 15.77
N VAL A 253 11.35 -14.30 16.59
CA VAL A 253 10.05 -14.37 17.29
C VAL A 253 9.80 -13.16 18.18
N GLU A 254 10.86 -12.60 18.77
CA GLU A 254 10.81 -11.39 19.60
C GLU A 254 10.60 -10.10 18.78
N GLU A 255 10.96 -10.12 17.50
CA GLU A 255 10.85 -8.98 16.57
C GLU A 255 9.59 -9.05 15.69
N ARG A 256 8.71 -10.03 15.90
CA ARG A 256 7.43 -10.15 15.19
C ARG A 256 6.52 -8.95 15.45
N PHE A 257 5.51 -8.76 14.61
CA PHE A 257 4.40 -7.85 14.92
C PHE A 257 3.59 -8.38 16.11
N ASN A 258 3.76 -7.76 17.28
CA ASN A 258 3.01 -8.10 18.48
C ASN A 258 1.86 -7.11 18.68
N TRP A 259 0.68 -7.44 18.13
CA TRP A 259 -0.45 -6.51 18.08
C TRP A 259 -0.82 -5.88 19.44
N LYS A 260 -0.64 -6.61 20.56
CA LYS A 260 -0.93 -6.14 21.93
C LYS A 260 -0.06 -4.97 22.35
N GLU A 261 1.13 -4.84 21.76
CA GLU A 261 2.08 -3.74 21.97
C GLU A 261 1.84 -2.56 21.02
N THR A 262 0.87 -2.69 20.11
CA THR A 262 0.53 -1.67 19.10
C THR A 262 -0.81 -0.99 19.38
N VAL A 263 -1.55 -1.39 20.41
CA VAL A 263 -2.82 -0.79 20.82
C VAL A 263 -2.64 0.05 22.08
N GLY A 264 -3.67 0.79 22.50
CA GLY A 264 -3.58 1.68 23.65
C GLY A 264 -2.72 2.94 23.43
N PRO A 265 -2.39 3.65 24.53
CA PRO A 265 -1.66 4.92 24.47
C PRO A 265 -0.26 4.76 23.85
N LEU A 266 0.15 5.71 23.00
CA LEU A 266 1.49 5.72 22.38
C LEU A 266 2.65 5.67 23.39
N VAL A 267 2.45 6.18 24.61
CA VAL A 267 3.47 6.14 25.66
C VAL A 267 3.74 4.74 26.16
N ASP A 268 2.81 3.80 25.96
CA ASP A 268 2.92 2.41 26.38
C ASP A 268 3.26 1.46 25.22
N ARG A 269 3.58 2.00 24.03
CA ARG A 269 4.01 1.22 22.85
C ARG A 269 5.55 1.17 22.79
N PRO A 270 6.18 0.00 22.89
CA PRO A 270 7.63 -0.13 23.05
C PRO A 270 8.44 0.03 21.75
N THR A 271 7.78 0.09 20.57
CA THR A 271 8.40 0.00 19.25
C THR A 271 8.99 -1.39 18.96
N HIS A 272 9.26 -1.73 17.70
CA HIS A 272 10.03 -2.93 17.37
C HIS A 272 10.84 -2.79 16.07
N ARG A 273 11.82 -3.67 15.91
CA ARG A 273 12.68 -3.70 14.73
C ARG A 273 11.90 -4.28 13.55
N SER A 274 11.72 -3.49 12.50
CA SER A 274 11.18 -3.99 11.23
C SER A 274 12.25 -4.84 10.52
N PRO A 275 11.85 -5.94 9.84
CA PRO A 275 12.76 -6.75 9.02
C PRO A 275 13.31 -5.98 7.80
N TRP A 276 12.77 -4.78 7.53
CA TRP A 276 13.21 -3.90 6.45
C TRP A 276 14.32 -2.92 6.86
N ASN A 277 15.11 -3.26 7.88
CA ASN A 277 16.32 -2.55 8.30
C ASN A 277 16.11 -1.15 8.91
N TYR A 278 14.93 -0.87 9.47
CA TYR A 278 14.67 0.28 10.34
C TYR A 278 13.74 -0.14 11.50
N GLN A 279 13.45 0.75 12.45
CA GLN A 279 12.48 0.46 13.51
C GLN A 279 11.14 1.05 13.15
N SER A 280 10.09 0.31 13.45
CA SER A 280 8.72 0.78 13.51
C SER A 280 8.47 1.44 14.86
N THR A 281 7.87 2.63 14.88
CA THR A 281 7.42 3.30 16.10
C THR A 281 6.19 2.62 16.71
N ASP A 282 5.53 1.73 15.96
CA ASP A 282 4.22 1.13 16.27
C ASP A 282 3.14 2.18 16.56
N GLY A 283 3.36 3.39 16.04
CA GLY A 283 2.41 4.48 16.09
C GLY A 283 1.16 4.20 15.27
N MET A 284 1.32 3.48 14.16
CA MET A 284 0.24 2.90 13.37
C MET A 284 0.14 1.42 13.74
N GLY A 285 -0.76 1.10 14.66
CA GLY A 285 -0.99 -0.25 15.16
C GLY A 285 -2.33 -0.83 14.69
N LEU A 286 -2.75 -1.91 15.35
CA LEU A 286 -3.96 -2.65 14.94
C LEU A 286 -5.20 -1.75 14.84
N LEU A 287 -5.44 -0.86 15.80
CA LEU A 287 -6.60 0.05 15.75
C LEU A 287 -6.52 1.01 14.56
N GLU A 288 -5.35 1.60 14.31
CA GLU A 288 -5.17 2.53 13.19
C GLU A 288 -5.35 1.84 11.82
N PHE A 289 -4.95 0.57 11.68
CA PHE A 289 -5.24 -0.22 10.48
C PHE A 289 -6.73 -0.49 10.29
N LEU A 290 -7.46 -0.79 11.37
CA LEU A 290 -8.90 -1.05 11.31
C LEU A 290 -9.71 0.23 11.02
N GLU A 291 -9.28 1.37 11.57
CA GLU A 291 -9.86 2.68 11.22
C GLU A 291 -9.59 3.07 9.77
N TRP A 292 -8.43 2.70 9.21
CA TRP A 292 -8.17 2.82 7.77
C TRP A 292 -9.18 1.99 6.96
N CYS A 293 -9.47 0.75 7.37
CA CYS A 293 -10.52 -0.05 6.76
C CYS A 293 -11.88 0.67 6.78
N GLU A 294 -12.30 1.22 7.91
CA GLU A 294 -13.56 1.99 8.00
C GLU A 294 -13.58 3.20 7.07
N ASP A 295 -12.50 3.98 7.08
CA ASP A 295 -12.38 5.22 6.33
C ASP A 295 -12.51 5.00 4.82
N LEU A 296 -12.03 3.85 4.31
CA LEU A 296 -12.17 3.46 2.89
C LEU A 296 -13.26 2.42 2.63
N LYS A 297 -14.01 2.01 3.65
CA LYS A 297 -15.08 0.99 3.57
C LYS A 297 -14.59 -0.36 3.04
N MET A 298 -13.46 -0.80 3.57
CA MET A 298 -12.83 -2.09 3.30
C MET A 298 -13.12 -3.07 4.44
N ASP A 299 -13.07 -4.36 4.14
CA ASP A 299 -12.92 -5.39 5.16
C ASP A 299 -11.43 -5.67 5.45
N PRO A 300 -11.02 -5.92 6.71
CA PRO A 300 -9.70 -6.44 6.99
C PRO A 300 -9.58 -7.90 6.55
N VAL A 301 -8.44 -8.24 5.94
CA VAL A 301 -7.89 -9.60 5.88
C VAL A 301 -6.82 -9.64 6.97
N LEU A 302 -7.18 -10.20 8.12
CA LEU A 302 -6.34 -10.15 9.32
C LEU A 302 -5.32 -11.29 9.29
N ALA A 303 -4.05 -10.96 9.07
CA ALA A 303 -2.95 -11.91 9.17
C ALA A 303 -2.48 -12.02 10.62
N VAL A 304 -2.47 -13.24 11.16
CA VAL A 304 -2.02 -13.52 12.53
C VAL A 304 -0.67 -14.23 12.52
N TYR A 305 0.22 -13.84 13.44
CA TYR A 305 1.54 -14.46 13.54
C TYR A 305 1.42 -15.96 13.87
N ALA A 306 1.98 -16.80 13.01
CA ALA A 306 1.79 -18.25 13.07
C ALA A 306 3.01 -19.01 13.62
N GLY A 307 3.94 -18.35 14.31
CA GLY A 307 5.08 -19.02 14.96
C GLY A 307 6.26 -19.33 14.05
N TYR A 308 6.47 -18.56 12.98
CA TYR A 308 7.66 -18.61 12.13
C TYR A 308 8.20 -17.19 11.91
N SER A 309 9.52 -17.05 11.86
CA SER A 309 10.20 -15.77 11.61
C SER A 309 11.34 -15.93 10.61
N LEU A 310 11.69 -14.85 9.91
CA LEU A 310 12.45 -14.86 8.65
C LEU A 310 13.88 -15.43 8.76
N LYS A 311 14.49 -15.39 9.96
CA LYS A 311 15.79 -16.05 10.20
C LYS A 311 15.68 -17.55 10.52
N GLY A 312 14.53 -18.16 10.25
CA GLY A 312 14.29 -19.60 10.34
C GLY A 312 13.90 -20.09 11.75
N GLN A 313 13.64 -19.18 12.69
CA GLN A 313 13.05 -19.56 13.97
C GLN A 313 11.62 -20.04 13.74
N HIS A 314 11.25 -21.12 14.40
CA HIS A 314 9.89 -21.64 14.39
C HIS A 314 9.52 -22.19 15.76
N VAL A 315 8.25 -22.04 16.11
CA VAL A 315 7.69 -22.47 17.39
C VAL A 315 6.80 -23.68 17.14
N GLY A 316 6.98 -24.74 17.92
CA GLY A 316 6.22 -25.99 17.79
C GLY A 316 5.70 -26.52 19.13
N GLY A 317 4.91 -27.59 19.08
CA GLY A 317 4.43 -28.26 20.29
C GLY A 317 3.70 -27.32 21.25
N LYS A 318 3.90 -27.48 22.56
CA LYS A 318 3.20 -26.67 23.58
C LYS A 318 3.56 -25.18 23.55
N GLU A 319 4.73 -24.84 23.04
CA GLU A 319 5.20 -23.45 22.97
C GLU A 319 4.42 -22.62 21.94
N LEU A 320 3.67 -23.27 21.04
CA LEU A 320 2.79 -22.59 20.09
C LEU A 320 1.49 -22.05 20.73
N GLU A 321 1.06 -22.62 21.86
CA GLU A 321 -0.23 -22.29 22.48
C GLU A 321 -0.40 -20.80 22.84
N PRO A 322 0.62 -20.08 23.36
CA PRO A 322 0.53 -18.63 23.56
C PRO A 322 0.22 -17.86 22.27
N PHE A 323 0.84 -18.23 21.15
CA PHE A 323 0.63 -17.56 19.86
C PHE A 323 -0.75 -17.88 19.26
N ILE A 324 -1.26 -19.10 19.48
CA ILE A 324 -2.66 -19.44 19.15
C ILE A 324 -3.62 -18.58 19.98
N GLN A 325 -3.36 -18.43 21.28
CA GLN A 325 -4.18 -17.59 22.14
C GLN A 325 -4.09 -16.10 21.74
N ASP A 326 -2.90 -15.62 21.35
CA ASP A 326 -2.72 -14.26 20.85
C ASP A 326 -3.57 -13.99 19.60
N ALA A 327 -3.66 -14.93 18.66
CA ALA A 327 -4.54 -14.81 17.50
C ALA A 327 -6.04 -14.82 17.87
N LEU A 328 -6.46 -15.66 18.83
CA LEU A 328 -7.85 -15.67 19.31
C LEU A 328 -8.23 -14.37 20.04
N ASP A 329 -7.27 -13.81 20.77
CA ASP A 329 -7.36 -12.53 21.45
C ASP A 329 -7.43 -11.38 20.45
N GLU A 330 -6.63 -11.43 19.36
CA GLU A 330 -6.62 -10.44 18.29
C GLU A 330 -7.98 -10.39 17.59
N ILE A 331 -8.52 -11.55 17.21
CA ILE A 331 -9.85 -11.66 16.63
C ILE A 331 -10.93 -11.14 17.61
N GLU A 332 -10.77 -11.36 18.91
CA GLU A 332 -11.68 -10.81 19.94
C GLU A 332 -11.56 -9.29 20.08
N TYR A 333 -10.36 -8.72 19.93
CA TYR A 333 -10.18 -7.27 19.88
C TYR A 333 -10.91 -6.66 18.69
N VAL A 334 -10.78 -7.26 17.50
CA VAL A 334 -11.43 -6.79 16.27
C VAL A 334 -12.95 -6.92 16.35
N THR A 335 -13.47 -8.08 16.79
CA THR A 335 -14.87 -8.46 16.57
C THR A 335 -15.70 -8.66 17.84
N GLY A 336 -15.06 -8.71 19.00
CA GLY A 336 -15.70 -8.99 20.28
C GLY A 336 -16.59 -7.86 20.76
N ASP A 337 -17.65 -8.22 21.50
CA ASP A 337 -18.50 -7.26 22.17
C ASP A 337 -17.79 -6.60 23.36
N ALA A 338 -18.31 -5.45 23.80
CA ALA A 338 -17.73 -4.66 24.89
C ALA A 338 -17.66 -5.38 26.25
N SER A 339 -18.32 -6.53 26.43
CA SER A 339 -18.25 -7.34 27.65
C SER A 339 -17.13 -8.40 27.62
N THR A 340 -16.58 -8.70 26.44
CA THR A 340 -15.39 -9.54 26.29
C THR A 340 -14.14 -8.80 26.75
N LYS A 341 -13.08 -9.55 27.08
CA LYS A 341 -11.83 -8.95 27.56
C LYS A 341 -11.28 -7.97 26.52
N TRP A 342 -11.09 -8.43 25.29
CA TRP A 342 -10.45 -7.63 24.26
C TRP A 342 -11.39 -6.67 23.54
N GLY A 343 -12.70 -6.97 23.45
CA GLY A 343 -13.68 -5.98 23.02
C GLY A 343 -13.79 -4.81 23.99
N SER A 344 -13.66 -5.04 25.31
CA SER A 344 -13.59 -3.96 26.29
C SER A 344 -12.32 -3.11 26.18
N GLU A 345 -11.21 -3.70 25.71
CA GLU A 345 -9.96 -2.96 25.48
C GLU A 345 -10.08 -2.05 24.26
N ARG A 346 -10.61 -2.55 23.14
CA ARG A 346 -10.94 -1.74 21.95
C ARG A 346 -11.81 -0.52 22.30
N VAL A 347 -12.80 -0.72 23.18
CA VAL A 347 -13.66 0.37 23.69
C VAL A 347 -12.83 1.42 24.46
N LYS A 348 -11.89 0.99 25.32
CA LYS A 348 -11.00 1.91 26.06
C LYS A 348 -10.07 2.67 25.12
N ASP A 349 -9.62 2.02 24.05
CA ASP A 349 -8.77 2.64 23.02
C ASP A 349 -9.53 3.66 22.17
N GLY A 350 -10.85 3.77 22.34
CA GLY A 350 -11.68 4.81 21.77
C GLY A 350 -12.66 4.33 20.70
N HIS A 351 -12.72 3.03 20.43
CA HIS A 351 -13.59 2.47 19.39
C HIS A 351 -14.59 1.43 19.96
N PRO A 352 -15.84 1.82 20.24
CA PRO A 352 -16.78 0.94 20.92
C PRO A 352 -17.35 -0.17 20.03
N GLU A 353 -17.58 0.10 18.75
CA GLU A 353 -18.23 -0.83 17.83
C GLU A 353 -17.24 -1.92 17.36
N PRO A 354 -17.68 -3.17 17.18
CA PRO A 354 -16.82 -4.19 16.56
C PRO A 354 -16.60 -3.87 15.08
N PHE A 355 -15.41 -4.20 14.57
CA PHE A 355 -15.11 -4.13 13.15
C PHE A 355 -15.64 -5.37 12.40
N SER A 356 -15.85 -5.22 11.09
CA SER A 356 -16.16 -6.33 10.19
C SER A 356 -14.93 -7.26 10.07
N LEU A 357 -15.16 -8.57 9.93
CA LEU A 357 -14.11 -9.54 9.63
C LEU A 357 -14.71 -10.73 8.88
N HIS A 358 -14.08 -11.11 7.77
CA HIS A 358 -14.46 -12.30 7.00
C HIS A 358 -13.32 -13.30 6.85
N TYR A 359 -12.08 -12.82 6.79
CA TYR A 359 -10.91 -13.62 6.49
C TYR A 359 -9.83 -13.45 7.57
N VAL A 360 -9.24 -14.58 7.97
CA VAL A 360 -8.04 -14.62 8.80
C VAL A 360 -6.97 -15.41 8.06
N GLU A 361 -5.83 -14.77 7.82
CA GLU A 361 -4.65 -15.39 7.24
C GLU A 361 -3.74 -15.87 8.37
N ILE A 362 -3.24 -17.10 8.27
CA ILE A 362 -2.45 -17.73 9.33
C ILE A 362 -1.01 -17.82 8.86
N GLY A 363 -0.19 -16.86 9.30
CA GLY A 363 1.22 -16.72 8.91
C GLY A 363 1.42 -15.79 7.71
N ASN A 364 2.62 -15.86 7.13
CA ASN A 364 3.01 -15.23 5.86
C ASN A 364 4.08 -16.11 5.20
N GLU A 365 4.00 -16.31 3.88
CA GLU A 365 5.00 -17.02 3.06
C GLU A 365 5.65 -18.26 3.72
N ASP A 366 4.85 -19.12 4.37
CA ASP A 366 5.37 -20.24 5.15
C ASP A 366 6.04 -21.33 4.27
N GLU A 367 6.05 -21.20 2.93
CA GLU A 367 6.93 -22.00 2.07
C GLU A 367 8.43 -21.77 2.34
N PHE A 368 8.80 -20.66 3.00
CA PHE A 368 10.17 -20.42 3.45
C PHE A 368 10.54 -21.26 4.68
N ASP A 369 9.57 -21.77 5.43
CA ASP A 369 9.79 -22.70 6.53
C ASP A 369 10.29 -24.06 6.02
N LYS A 370 11.61 -24.25 6.05
CA LYS A 370 12.26 -25.51 5.64
C LYS A 370 12.17 -26.62 6.69
N SER A 371 11.62 -26.36 7.88
CA SER A 371 11.39 -27.40 8.89
C SER A 371 10.19 -28.28 8.58
N GLY A 372 9.24 -27.78 7.76
CA GLY A 372 7.95 -28.42 7.52
C GLY A 372 6.95 -28.26 8.67
N SER A 373 7.20 -27.34 9.61
CA SER A 373 6.36 -27.16 10.79
C SER A 373 4.98 -26.54 10.48
N TYR A 374 4.83 -25.87 9.33
CA TYR A 374 3.58 -25.21 8.96
C TYR A 374 2.36 -26.15 8.93
N GLU A 375 2.51 -27.41 8.54
CA GLU A 375 1.41 -28.39 8.55
C GLU A 375 0.81 -28.54 9.97
N ASP A 376 1.65 -28.64 11.01
CA ASP A 376 1.17 -28.71 12.41
C ASP A 376 0.67 -27.34 12.89
N ARG A 377 1.42 -26.27 12.61
CA ARG A 377 1.06 -24.91 13.05
C ARG A 377 -0.30 -24.51 12.48
N PHE A 378 -0.47 -24.55 11.16
CA PHE A 378 -1.74 -24.24 10.51
C PHE A 378 -2.89 -25.09 11.05
N ALA A 379 -2.72 -26.41 11.17
CA ALA A 379 -3.78 -27.29 11.66
C ALA A 379 -4.27 -26.92 13.07
N ARG A 380 -3.35 -26.51 13.96
CA ARG A 380 -3.68 -26.14 15.34
C ARG A 380 -4.32 -24.76 15.45
N PHE A 381 -3.79 -23.77 14.74
CA PHE A 381 -4.43 -22.45 14.62
C PHE A 381 -5.83 -22.58 14.01
N ALA A 382 -5.96 -23.29 12.88
CA ALA A 382 -7.23 -23.49 12.21
C ALA A 382 -8.24 -24.21 13.10
N LYS A 383 -7.83 -25.23 13.86
CA LYS A 383 -8.70 -25.92 14.82
C LYS A 383 -9.19 -24.97 15.92
N ALA A 384 -8.30 -24.18 16.50
CA ALA A 384 -8.64 -23.25 17.58
C ALA A 384 -9.58 -22.14 17.07
N ILE A 385 -9.24 -21.51 15.95
CA ILE A 385 -10.04 -20.43 15.34
C ILE A 385 -11.40 -20.96 14.91
N ARG A 386 -11.49 -22.09 14.18
CA ARG A 386 -12.78 -22.67 13.78
C ARG A 386 -13.64 -23.06 14.98
N SER A 387 -13.04 -23.44 16.11
CA SER A 387 -13.79 -23.80 17.32
C SER A 387 -14.42 -22.58 18.01
N LYS A 388 -13.79 -21.41 17.97
CA LYS A 388 -14.29 -20.19 18.61
C LYS A 388 -15.06 -19.28 17.63
N TYR A 389 -14.63 -19.25 16.39
CA TYR A 389 -15.11 -18.36 15.32
C TYR A 389 -15.35 -19.13 14.00
N PRO A 390 -16.31 -20.07 13.97
CA PRO A 390 -16.57 -20.91 12.79
C PRO A 390 -17.04 -20.14 11.55
N GLN A 391 -17.44 -18.88 11.69
CA GLN A 391 -17.91 -18.02 10.61
C GLN A 391 -16.81 -17.46 9.71
N TYR A 392 -15.57 -17.35 10.20
CA TYR A 392 -14.47 -16.76 9.42
C TYR A 392 -13.82 -17.79 8.49
N LYS A 393 -13.36 -17.29 7.34
CA LYS A 393 -12.63 -18.06 6.34
C LYS A 393 -11.14 -18.01 6.63
N LEU A 394 -10.49 -19.16 6.59
CA LEU A 394 -9.07 -19.28 6.91
C LEU A 394 -8.23 -19.40 5.64
N ILE A 395 -7.24 -18.52 5.54
CA ILE A 395 -6.27 -18.48 4.45
C ILE A 395 -4.98 -19.17 4.92
N ALA A 396 -4.53 -20.15 4.14
CA ALA A 396 -3.20 -20.73 4.29
C ALA A 396 -2.22 -20.04 3.33
N THR A 397 -0.98 -19.85 3.77
CA THR A 397 0.08 -19.13 3.03
C THR A 397 0.90 -20.05 2.14
N THR A 398 0.69 -21.37 2.25
CA THR A 398 1.27 -22.38 1.38
C THR A 398 0.38 -23.63 1.37
N PRO A 399 0.43 -24.51 0.35
CA PRO A 399 -0.40 -25.71 0.31
C PRO A 399 -0.20 -26.62 1.53
N VAL A 400 -1.29 -26.87 2.27
CA VAL A 400 -1.34 -27.77 3.42
C VAL A 400 -2.19 -29.02 3.12
N LYS A 401 -1.81 -30.17 3.66
CA LYS A 401 -2.49 -31.46 3.44
C LYS A 401 -3.27 -31.93 4.67
N SER A 402 -2.86 -31.49 5.85
CA SER A 402 -3.45 -31.90 7.14
C SER A 402 -4.88 -31.39 7.32
N VAL A 403 -5.17 -30.18 6.84
CA VAL A 403 -6.48 -29.52 6.91
C VAL A 403 -6.68 -28.76 5.61
N ILE A 404 -7.83 -28.94 4.96
CA ILE A 404 -8.17 -28.18 3.75
C ILE A 404 -8.48 -26.73 4.17
N PRO A 405 -7.73 -25.72 3.69
CA PRO A 405 -8.01 -24.32 3.99
C PRO A 405 -9.22 -23.84 3.17
N ASP A 406 -9.86 -22.75 3.60
CA ASP A 406 -10.93 -22.15 2.78
C ASP A 406 -10.33 -21.45 1.55
N VAL A 407 -9.15 -20.86 1.72
CA VAL A 407 -8.42 -20.08 0.71
C VAL A 407 -6.92 -20.39 0.81
N ILE A 408 -6.18 -20.33 -0.30
CA ILE A 408 -4.71 -20.32 -0.34
C ILE A 408 -4.24 -18.97 -0.86
N ASP A 409 -3.23 -18.39 -0.22
CA ASP A 409 -2.53 -17.21 -0.70
C ASP A 409 -1.39 -17.59 -1.65
N ASP A 410 -1.37 -16.98 -2.83
CA ASP A 410 -0.37 -17.17 -3.90
C ASP A 410 0.38 -15.85 -4.16
N HIS A 411 1.71 -15.88 -4.12
CA HIS A 411 2.54 -14.70 -4.35
C HIS A 411 3.32 -14.75 -5.69
N TYR A 412 3.37 -13.62 -6.43
CA TYR A 412 4.04 -13.54 -7.73
C TYR A 412 4.81 -12.23 -7.98
N TYR A 413 6.12 -12.34 -8.14
CA TYR A 413 6.98 -11.21 -8.48
C TYR A 413 7.76 -11.47 -9.77
N LEU A 414 7.20 -11.05 -10.91
CA LEU A 414 7.64 -11.47 -12.24
C LEU A 414 7.99 -10.29 -13.17
N THR A 415 8.56 -10.59 -14.32
CA THR A 415 8.72 -9.63 -15.43
C THR A 415 7.41 -9.53 -16.21
N PRO A 416 7.23 -8.52 -17.10
CA PRO A 416 6.03 -8.44 -17.93
C PRO A 416 5.82 -9.72 -18.75
N GLN A 417 6.90 -10.24 -19.34
CA GLN A 417 6.85 -11.50 -20.09
C GLN A 417 6.42 -12.68 -19.21
N GLY A 418 6.88 -12.73 -17.95
CA GLY A 418 6.45 -13.77 -17.01
C GLY A 418 4.93 -13.74 -16.76
N PHE A 419 4.33 -12.56 -16.64
CA PHE A 419 2.87 -12.46 -16.50
C PHE A 419 2.11 -12.74 -17.80
N PHE A 420 2.67 -12.37 -18.95
CA PHE A 420 2.11 -12.77 -20.25
C PHE A 420 2.05 -14.29 -20.39
N ASP A 421 3.13 -14.98 -19.99
CA ASP A 421 3.20 -16.44 -20.06
C ASP A 421 2.26 -17.12 -19.04
N LEU A 422 2.02 -16.47 -17.90
CA LEU A 422 1.12 -16.98 -16.85
C LEU A 422 -0.35 -16.63 -17.05
N VAL A 423 -0.73 -15.79 -18.02
CA VAL A 423 -2.10 -15.26 -18.14
C VAL A 423 -3.19 -16.35 -18.17
N HIS A 424 -2.87 -17.59 -18.58
CA HIS A 424 -3.79 -18.73 -18.62
C HIS A 424 -3.63 -19.73 -17.46
N LYS A 425 -2.78 -19.45 -16.47
CA LYS A 425 -2.47 -20.35 -15.35
C LYS A 425 -3.71 -20.92 -14.67
N TYR A 426 -4.68 -20.06 -14.35
CA TYR A 426 -5.86 -20.44 -13.58
C TYR A 426 -7.00 -20.98 -14.45
N ASP A 427 -6.94 -20.82 -15.77
CA ASP A 427 -8.01 -21.20 -16.70
C ASP A 427 -8.36 -22.70 -16.57
N THR A 428 -7.37 -23.56 -16.31
CA THR A 428 -7.55 -25.01 -16.17
C THR A 428 -7.40 -25.54 -14.75
N MET A 429 -7.29 -24.68 -13.74
CA MET A 429 -7.12 -25.10 -12.35
C MET A 429 -8.39 -25.77 -11.82
N ASP A 430 -8.26 -26.70 -10.87
CA ASP A 430 -9.42 -27.37 -10.26
C ASP A 430 -10.26 -26.39 -9.43
N ARG A 431 -11.57 -26.34 -9.70
CA ARG A 431 -12.54 -25.49 -8.99
C ARG A 431 -13.09 -26.13 -7.72
N ASN A 432 -12.73 -27.38 -7.42
CA ASN A 432 -13.17 -28.11 -6.22
C ASN A 432 -12.23 -27.95 -5.01
N GLY A 433 -11.07 -27.34 -5.21
CA GLY A 433 -10.12 -27.03 -4.14
C GLY A 433 -10.46 -25.76 -3.35
N PRO A 434 -9.55 -25.32 -2.47
CA PRO A 434 -9.61 -24.01 -1.84
C PRO A 434 -9.76 -22.89 -2.87
N LYS A 435 -10.37 -21.78 -2.47
CA LYS A 435 -10.32 -20.54 -3.26
C LYS A 435 -8.91 -19.96 -3.24
N ILE A 436 -8.68 -18.97 -4.09
CA ILE A 436 -7.35 -18.36 -4.24
C ILE A 436 -7.42 -16.89 -3.86
N PHE A 437 -6.48 -16.48 -3.02
CA PHE A 437 -6.09 -15.11 -2.81
C PHE A 437 -4.75 -14.94 -3.52
N VAL A 438 -4.61 -13.92 -4.37
CA VAL A 438 -3.31 -13.53 -4.92
C VAL A 438 -2.83 -12.32 -4.11
N GLY A 439 -2.36 -12.57 -2.90
CA GLY A 439 -2.17 -11.58 -1.84
C GLY A 439 -0.99 -10.66 -2.03
N GLU A 440 0.02 -11.10 -2.76
CA GLU A 440 1.12 -10.26 -3.20
C GLU A 440 1.47 -10.54 -4.65
N TRP A 441 1.37 -9.51 -5.49
CA TRP A 441 1.90 -9.62 -6.84
C TRP A 441 2.34 -8.28 -7.42
N ALA A 442 3.35 -8.33 -8.27
CA ALA A 442 3.80 -7.15 -9.02
C ALA A 442 4.69 -7.52 -10.20
N THR A 443 4.54 -6.78 -11.31
CA THR A 443 5.53 -6.77 -12.38
C THR A 443 6.75 -5.94 -11.97
N ARG A 444 7.86 -6.61 -11.67
CA ARG A 444 9.08 -5.98 -11.13
C ARG A 444 9.93 -5.29 -12.20
N MET A 445 9.45 -4.17 -12.74
CA MET A 445 10.24 -3.25 -13.56
C MET A 445 9.92 -1.78 -13.25
N GLY A 446 10.87 -0.88 -13.52
CA GLY A 446 10.78 0.52 -13.12
C GLY A 446 11.41 0.76 -11.74
N SER A 447 11.73 2.02 -11.44
CA SER A 447 12.19 2.46 -10.12
C SER A 447 12.08 3.99 -10.04
N PRO A 448 11.70 4.58 -8.90
CA PRO A 448 11.27 3.91 -7.65
C PRO A 448 9.86 3.30 -7.76
N THR A 449 9.16 3.54 -8.86
CA THR A 449 7.82 3.04 -9.13
C THR A 449 7.75 2.34 -10.49
N PRO A 450 6.73 1.51 -10.76
CA PRO A 450 6.58 0.81 -12.02
C PRO A 450 6.68 1.70 -13.25
N ASN A 451 7.23 1.19 -14.34
CA ASN A 451 7.17 1.83 -15.65
C ASN A 451 6.00 1.27 -16.48
N PHE A 452 5.79 1.80 -17.68
CA PHE A 452 4.65 1.42 -18.50
C PHE A 452 4.70 -0.06 -18.95
N GLY A 453 5.89 -0.62 -19.16
CA GLY A 453 6.08 -2.04 -19.43
C GLY A 453 5.62 -2.93 -18.27
N ALA A 454 5.86 -2.50 -17.02
CA ALA A 454 5.29 -3.16 -15.85
C ALA A 454 3.76 -3.07 -15.82
N ALA A 455 3.19 -1.90 -16.08
CA ALA A 455 1.73 -1.72 -16.13
C ALA A 455 1.05 -2.60 -17.19
N LEU A 456 1.69 -2.81 -18.35
CA LEU A 456 1.21 -3.73 -19.38
C LEU A 456 1.20 -5.19 -18.88
N GLY A 457 2.26 -5.61 -18.18
CA GLY A 457 2.34 -6.90 -17.50
C GLY A 457 1.24 -7.08 -16.45
N ASP A 458 1.08 -6.07 -15.60
CA ASP A 458 0.08 -6.06 -14.53
C ASP A 458 -1.34 -6.12 -15.10
N ALA A 459 -1.66 -5.29 -16.09
CA ALA A 459 -2.97 -5.28 -16.74
C ALA A 459 -3.28 -6.62 -17.42
N ALA A 460 -2.30 -7.22 -18.09
CA ALA A 460 -2.46 -8.56 -18.68
C ALA A 460 -2.79 -9.59 -17.58
N TRP A 461 -2.05 -9.60 -16.47
CA TRP A 461 -2.31 -10.48 -15.34
C TRP A 461 -3.70 -10.28 -14.74
N MET A 462 -4.13 -9.03 -14.58
CA MET A 462 -5.46 -8.71 -14.06
C MET A 462 -6.59 -9.23 -14.96
N THR A 463 -6.38 -9.37 -16.27
CA THR A 463 -7.37 -10.04 -17.13
C THR A 463 -7.54 -11.53 -16.78
N SER A 464 -6.47 -12.20 -16.36
CA SER A 464 -6.52 -13.57 -15.85
C SER A 464 -7.35 -13.65 -14.58
N MET A 465 -7.11 -12.69 -13.67
CA MET A 465 -7.78 -12.67 -12.37
C MET A 465 -9.28 -12.43 -12.49
N GLU A 466 -9.71 -11.52 -13.37
CA GLU A 466 -11.14 -11.33 -13.64
C GLU A 466 -11.78 -12.56 -14.30
N ARG A 467 -11.11 -13.12 -15.32
CA ARG A 467 -11.62 -14.30 -16.05
C ARG A 467 -11.83 -15.50 -15.14
N ASN A 468 -10.98 -15.66 -14.12
CA ASN A 468 -11.00 -16.77 -13.17
C ASN A 468 -11.53 -16.37 -11.80
N SER A 469 -12.37 -15.32 -11.71
CA SER A 469 -12.85 -14.80 -10.43
C SER A 469 -13.88 -15.70 -9.73
N ASP A 470 -14.31 -16.80 -10.36
CA ASP A 470 -14.98 -17.91 -9.67
C ASP A 470 -14.05 -18.66 -8.69
N LEU A 471 -12.74 -18.63 -8.97
CA LEU A 471 -11.70 -19.29 -8.17
C LEU A 471 -10.90 -18.27 -7.36
N ILE A 472 -10.50 -17.16 -7.99
CA ILE A 472 -9.72 -16.08 -7.39
C ILE A 472 -10.67 -15.07 -6.76
N VAL A 473 -10.72 -15.07 -5.43
CA VAL A 473 -11.69 -14.27 -4.66
C VAL A 473 -11.14 -12.92 -4.22
N MET A 474 -9.82 -12.78 -4.13
CA MET A 474 -9.11 -11.58 -3.69
C MET A 474 -7.77 -11.49 -4.41
N ALA A 475 -7.28 -10.27 -4.62
CA ALA A 475 -5.96 -9.97 -5.17
C ALA A 475 -5.48 -8.57 -4.74
N SER A 476 -4.19 -8.45 -4.44
CA SER A 476 -3.57 -7.20 -4.00
C SER A 476 -2.16 -7.03 -4.53
N TYR A 477 -1.88 -5.85 -5.07
CA TYR A 477 -0.54 -5.49 -5.54
C TYR A 477 0.39 -5.24 -4.35
N ALA A 478 1.66 -5.67 -4.45
CA ALA A 478 2.66 -5.43 -3.41
C ALA A 478 4.06 -5.10 -3.99
N PRO A 479 4.86 -4.24 -3.34
CA PRO A 479 4.48 -3.40 -2.20
C PRO A 479 3.70 -2.14 -2.63
N LEU A 480 2.93 -1.58 -1.70
CA LEU A 480 1.95 -0.53 -1.99
C LEU A 480 2.57 0.87 -2.10
N LEU A 481 3.49 1.21 -1.20
CA LEU A 481 3.99 2.58 -1.02
C LEU A 481 5.51 2.60 -1.02
N THR A 482 6.11 3.69 -1.52
CA THR A 482 7.56 3.92 -1.44
C THR A 482 7.94 5.38 -1.25
N ASN A 483 8.79 5.65 -0.25
CA ASN A 483 9.39 6.95 -0.11
C ASN A 483 10.51 7.12 -1.14
N VAL A 484 10.35 8.06 -2.07
CA VAL A 484 11.26 8.22 -3.22
C VAL A 484 12.58 8.92 -2.88
N LYS A 485 12.80 9.30 -1.62
CA LYS A 485 14.05 9.93 -1.20
C LYS A 485 15.19 8.90 -1.12
N PRO A 486 16.44 9.29 -1.43
CA PRO A 486 17.57 8.39 -1.29
C PRO A 486 17.66 7.79 0.12
N GLY A 487 17.67 6.46 0.20
CA GLY A 487 17.66 5.70 1.46
C GLY A 487 16.26 5.36 2.00
N GLY A 488 15.19 5.83 1.36
CA GLY A 488 13.80 5.52 1.72
C GLY A 488 13.24 4.24 1.11
N MET A 489 14.05 3.53 0.32
CA MET A 489 13.60 2.41 -0.49
C MET A 489 14.46 1.17 -0.21
N GLN A 490 13.82 0.08 0.22
CA GLN A 490 14.40 -1.24 0.44
C GLN A 490 13.99 -2.23 -0.64
N TRP A 491 12.82 -2.01 -1.27
CA TRP A 491 12.33 -2.77 -2.42
C TRP A 491 12.27 -1.89 -3.67
N SER A 492 12.62 -2.43 -4.84
CA SER A 492 13.02 -1.60 -5.99
C SER A 492 11.91 -0.82 -6.70
N THR A 493 10.65 -1.26 -6.57
CA THR A 493 9.52 -0.73 -7.34
C THR A 493 8.20 -1.00 -6.63
N ASP A 494 7.42 0.06 -6.42
CA ASP A 494 6.21 0.03 -5.59
C ASP A 494 5.07 0.86 -6.22
N LEU A 495 3.82 0.55 -5.89
CA LEU A 495 2.66 1.03 -6.64
C LEU A 495 2.53 2.57 -6.64
N ILE A 496 2.76 3.20 -5.49
CA ILE A 496 2.60 4.63 -5.23
C ILE A 496 3.90 5.20 -4.66
N GLY A 497 4.45 6.21 -5.35
CA GLY A 497 5.64 6.92 -4.89
C GLY A 497 5.26 8.21 -4.15
N TYR A 498 5.99 8.54 -3.09
CA TYR A 498 5.75 9.76 -2.33
C TYR A 498 7.03 10.34 -1.73
N ASP A 499 6.96 11.60 -1.32
CA ASP A 499 7.81 12.14 -0.26
C ASP A 499 6.95 12.73 0.86
N ALA A 500 7.54 13.42 1.83
CA ALA A 500 6.78 14.00 2.94
C ALA A 500 5.72 15.04 2.50
N LEU A 501 5.80 15.60 1.28
CA LEU A 501 4.93 16.68 0.82
C LEU A 501 3.92 16.23 -0.22
N CYS A 502 4.29 15.32 -1.11
CA CYS A 502 3.43 14.94 -2.23
C CYS A 502 3.50 13.44 -2.50
N SER A 503 2.48 12.93 -3.19
CA SER A 503 2.36 11.56 -3.67
C SER A 503 2.06 11.52 -5.16
N TYR A 504 2.33 10.40 -5.81
CA TYR A 504 1.98 10.15 -7.21
C TYR A 504 1.78 8.67 -7.50
N GLY A 505 0.90 8.38 -8.46
CA GLY A 505 0.61 7.01 -8.88
C GLY A 505 1.50 6.58 -10.03
N SER A 506 2.04 5.37 -9.98
CA SER A 506 2.70 4.76 -11.14
C SER A 506 1.72 4.48 -12.29
N PRO A 507 2.20 4.17 -13.51
CA PRO A 507 1.36 3.57 -14.54
C PRO A 507 0.60 2.32 -14.05
N SER A 508 1.22 1.47 -13.23
CA SER A 508 0.55 0.29 -12.65
C SER A 508 -0.56 0.69 -11.68
N TYR A 509 -0.39 1.77 -10.89
CA TYR A 509 -1.45 2.33 -10.06
C TYR A 509 -2.66 2.73 -10.91
N TRP A 510 -2.42 3.40 -12.04
CA TRP A 510 -3.50 3.80 -12.92
C TRP A 510 -4.18 2.61 -13.61
N ALA A 511 -3.45 1.53 -13.91
CA ALA A 511 -4.04 0.27 -14.37
C ALA A 511 -4.94 -0.37 -13.29
N GLN A 512 -4.47 -0.41 -12.03
CA GLN A 512 -5.28 -0.87 -10.88
C GLN A 512 -6.58 -0.07 -10.76
N VAL A 513 -6.48 1.26 -10.77
CA VAL A 513 -7.64 2.16 -10.73
C VAL A 513 -8.59 1.87 -11.90
N LEU A 514 -8.10 1.76 -13.13
CA LEU A 514 -8.95 1.48 -14.29
C LEU A 514 -9.69 0.15 -14.20
N PHE A 515 -9.05 -0.90 -13.73
CA PHE A 515 -9.69 -2.21 -13.64
C PHE A 515 -10.73 -2.27 -12.51
N ALA A 516 -10.38 -1.79 -11.31
CA ALA A 516 -11.27 -1.77 -10.15
C ALA A 516 -12.44 -0.77 -10.33
N GLN A 517 -12.16 0.36 -11.00
CA GLN A 517 -13.04 1.25 -11.78
C GLN A 517 -14.28 0.63 -12.45
N HIS A 518 -14.03 -0.45 -13.16
CA HIS A 518 -14.88 -0.89 -14.26
C HIS A 518 -15.04 -2.41 -14.19
N LEU A 519 -15.62 -2.90 -13.10
CA LEU A 519 -15.77 -4.32 -12.83
C LEU A 519 -17.26 -4.67 -12.73
N GLY A 520 -17.67 -5.61 -13.57
CA GLY A 520 -19.02 -6.18 -13.56
C GLY A 520 -19.22 -7.24 -12.46
N ASP A 521 -20.43 -7.76 -12.36
CA ASP A 521 -20.81 -8.82 -11.40
C ASP A 521 -20.63 -10.24 -11.96
N HIS A 522 -20.40 -10.39 -13.27
CA HIS A 522 -20.05 -11.66 -13.90
C HIS A 522 -19.18 -11.48 -15.16
N THR A 523 -18.41 -12.52 -15.49
CA THR A 523 -17.74 -12.65 -16.79
C THR A 523 -18.70 -13.21 -17.83
N VAL A 524 -18.43 -12.93 -19.10
CA VAL A 524 -19.21 -13.43 -20.23
C VAL A 524 -18.35 -14.17 -21.24
N LYS A 525 -18.97 -15.06 -22.01
CA LYS A 525 -18.28 -15.83 -23.04
C LYS A 525 -17.65 -14.87 -24.06
N SER A 526 -16.33 -14.99 -24.22
CA SER A 526 -15.59 -14.23 -25.21
C SER A 526 -14.49 -15.06 -25.86
N THR A 527 -14.17 -14.73 -27.12
CA THR A 527 -13.11 -15.38 -27.90
C THR A 527 -12.44 -14.35 -28.80
N ALA A 528 -11.12 -14.44 -28.93
CA ALA A 528 -10.36 -13.67 -29.90
C ALA A 528 -9.63 -14.59 -30.88
N ASP A 529 -9.57 -14.18 -32.14
CA ASP A 529 -8.83 -14.86 -33.20
C ASP A 529 -7.98 -13.87 -34.01
N LEU A 530 -6.86 -14.36 -34.51
CA LEU A 530 -5.90 -13.59 -35.33
C LEU A 530 -5.32 -12.34 -34.63
N VAL A 531 -5.41 -12.29 -33.30
CA VAL A 531 -4.78 -11.27 -32.47
C VAL A 531 -3.28 -11.52 -32.32
N ASN A 532 -2.53 -10.45 -32.06
CA ASN A 532 -1.11 -10.51 -31.77
C ASN A 532 -0.85 -11.25 -30.45
N ALA A 533 0.38 -11.75 -30.28
CA ALA A 533 0.75 -12.61 -29.15
C ALA A 533 0.75 -11.91 -27.78
N ARG A 534 0.62 -10.58 -27.75
CA ARG A 534 0.61 -9.73 -26.55
C ARG A 534 -0.70 -8.94 -26.43
N PHE A 535 -1.76 -9.49 -26.98
CA PHE A 535 -3.11 -8.98 -26.81
C PHE A 535 -3.83 -9.76 -25.70
N PHE A 536 -4.33 -9.05 -24.70
CA PHE A 536 -5.06 -9.61 -23.57
C PHE A 536 -6.36 -8.84 -23.36
N TRP A 537 -7.40 -9.51 -22.85
CA TRP A 537 -8.68 -8.86 -22.61
C TRP A 537 -9.45 -9.47 -21.43
N SER A 538 -10.29 -8.64 -20.82
CA SER A 538 -11.34 -9.06 -19.88
C SER A 538 -12.68 -8.45 -20.28
N ALA A 539 -13.75 -9.21 -20.10
CA ALA A 539 -15.12 -8.79 -20.39
C ALA A 539 -16.01 -9.15 -19.20
N THR A 540 -16.41 -8.13 -18.43
CA THR A 540 -17.31 -8.29 -17.29
C THR A 540 -18.56 -7.43 -17.46
N VAL A 541 -19.73 -7.93 -17.05
CA VAL A 541 -21.00 -7.23 -17.19
C VAL A 541 -21.53 -6.83 -15.81
N SER A 542 -21.91 -5.56 -15.65
CA SER A 542 -22.74 -5.11 -14.53
C SER A 542 -24.21 -5.33 -14.90
N THR A 543 -24.87 -6.26 -14.21
CA THR A 543 -26.29 -6.57 -14.44
C THR A 543 -27.16 -5.38 -14.06
N LYS A 544 -26.83 -4.72 -12.95
CA LYS A 544 -27.57 -3.56 -12.43
C LYS A 544 -27.52 -2.37 -13.39
N ASP A 545 -26.34 -2.07 -13.92
CA ASP A 545 -26.12 -0.89 -14.77
C ASP A 545 -26.34 -1.19 -16.25
N LYS A 546 -26.56 -2.47 -16.60
CA LYS A 546 -26.65 -2.96 -17.99
C LYS A 546 -25.46 -2.49 -18.82
N MET A 547 -24.27 -2.73 -18.30
CA MET A 547 -23.02 -2.25 -18.88
C MET A 547 -22.05 -3.42 -19.06
N LEU A 548 -21.44 -3.53 -20.23
CA LEU A 548 -20.24 -4.34 -20.41
C LEU A 548 -19.01 -3.45 -20.17
N HIS A 549 -18.18 -3.85 -19.22
CA HIS A 549 -16.85 -3.30 -19.02
C HIS A 549 -15.85 -4.16 -19.79
N LEU A 550 -15.40 -3.64 -20.93
CA LEU A 550 -14.43 -4.31 -21.79
C LEU A 550 -13.05 -3.71 -21.57
N LYS A 551 -12.10 -4.53 -21.12
CA LYS A 551 -10.71 -4.14 -20.86
C LYS A 551 -9.84 -4.77 -21.93
N LEU A 552 -9.07 -3.96 -22.63
CA LEU A 552 -8.19 -4.36 -23.72
C LEU A 552 -6.75 -3.96 -23.37
N VAL A 553 -5.82 -4.89 -23.51
CA VAL A 553 -4.40 -4.65 -23.30
C VAL A 553 -3.66 -5.01 -24.58
N ASN A 554 -3.04 -4.02 -25.22
CA ASN A 554 -2.08 -4.24 -26.29
C ASN A 554 -0.68 -3.98 -25.77
N ALA A 555 0.02 -5.05 -25.43
CA ALA A 555 1.40 -5.01 -24.98
C ALA A 555 2.39 -5.26 -26.12
N SER A 556 2.01 -5.12 -27.40
CA SER A 556 2.97 -4.94 -28.50
C SER A 556 3.19 -3.47 -28.80
N ASP A 557 4.29 -3.15 -29.49
CA ASP A 557 4.56 -1.82 -30.05
C ASP A 557 3.82 -1.56 -31.37
N GLU A 558 3.19 -2.58 -31.95
CA GLU A 558 2.37 -2.47 -33.15
C GLU A 558 0.90 -2.22 -32.82
N ASP A 559 0.28 -1.34 -33.60
CA ASP A 559 -1.17 -1.12 -33.61
C ASP A 559 -1.91 -2.38 -34.07
N GLN A 560 -3.05 -2.67 -33.44
CA GLN A 560 -3.91 -3.78 -33.81
C GLN A 560 -5.32 -3.31 -34.13
N GLU A 561 -5.72 -3.46 -35.39
CA GLU A 561 -7.12 -3.30 -35.77
C GLU A 561 -7.93 -4.54 -35.39
N LEU A 562 -8.99 -4.34 -34.61
CA LEU A 562 -9.93 -5.35 -34.15
C LEU A 562 -11.29 -5.18 -34.82
N VAL A 563 -11.86 -6.26 -35.33
CA VAL A 563 -13.30 -6.35 -35.60
C VAL A 563 -13.99 -6.82 -34.32
N MET A 564 -14.78 -5.93 -33.74
CA MET A 564 -15.49 -6.15 -32.48
C MET A 564 -16.91 -6.61 -32.75
N ASP A 565 -17.32 -7.73 -32.16
CA ASP A 565 -18.66 -8.31 -32.28
C ASP A 565 -19.21 -8.55 -30.87
N VAL A 566 -20.10 -7.66 -30.42
CA VAL A 566 -20.63 -7.68 -29.05
C VAL A 566 -22.14 -7.86 -29.11
N THR A 567 -22.59 -9.04 -28.69
CA THR A 567 -24.01 -9.34 -28.57
C THR A 567 -24.64 -8.40 -27.56
N GLY A 568 -25.86 -7.92 -27.85
CA GLY A 568 -26.59 -7.05 -26.92
C GLY A 568 -26.09 -5.61 -26.80
N ALA A 569 -25.00 -5.23 -27.50
CA ALA A 569 -24.51 -3.85 -27.47
C ALA A 569 -25.54 -2.84 -28.02
N ARG A 570 -25.66 -1.71 -27.32
CA ARG A 570 -26.44 -0.56 -27.77
C ARG A 570 -25.60 0.28 -28.73
N GLU A 571 -26.18 0.62 -29.87
CA GLU A 571 -25.54 1.49 -30.85
C GLU A 571 -25.43 2.92 -30.30
N GLY A 572 -24.31 3.58 -30.61
CA GLY A 572 -24.04 4.95 -30.19
C GLY A 572 -22.71 5.10 -29.45
N PRO A 573 -22.49 6.25 -28.77
CA PRO A 573 -21.25 6.50 -28.05
C PRO A 573 -21.13 5.64 -26.80
N ALA A 574 -19.97 5.00 -26.64
CA ALA A 574 -19.52 4.34 -25.42
C ALA A 574 -18.37 5.15 -24.79
N ALA A 575 -18.32 5.19 -23.46
CA ALA A 575 -17.23 5.85 -22.75
C ALA A 575 -15.98 4.99 -22.84
N MET A 576 -14.81 5.62 -23.02
CA MET A 576 -13.53 4.92 -23.06
C MET A 576 -12.50 5.67 -22.23
N ASN A 577 -11.67 4.95 -21.49
CA ASN A 577 -10.47 5.48 -20.88
C ASN A 577 -9.27 4.74 -21.47
N SER A 578 -8.25 5.48 -21.92
CA SER A 578 -7.00 4.89 -22.39
C SER A 578 -5.83 5.33 -21.51
N LEU A 579 -4.99 4.37 -21.16
CA LEU A 579 -3.70 4.59 -20.54
C LEU A 579 -2.64 4.19 -21.57
N HIS A 580 -1.82 5.15 -22.00
CA HIS A 580 -0.85 4.97 -23.07
C HIS A 580 0.47 5.64 -22.68
N ALA A 581 1.57 5.09 -23.17
CA ALA A 581 2.88 5.72 -23.10
C ALA A 581 3.62 5.55 -24.43
N ALA A 582 4.54 6.47 -24.73
CA ALA A 582 5.31 6.42 -25.96
C ALA A 582 6.23 5.19 -25.98
N THR A 583 6.76 4.80 -24.82
CA THR A 583 7.61 3.62 -24.66
C THR A 583 7.27 2.84 -23.40
N TRP A 584 7.71 1.59 -23.35
CA TRP A 584 7.65 0.74 -22.15
C TRP A 584 8.39 1.31 -20.94
N TRP A 585 9.36 2.19 -21.17
CA TRP A 585 10.25 2.68 -20.13
C TRP A 585 9.73 3.94 -19.44
N ASP A 586 8.68 4.55 -19.99
CA ASP A 586 8.11 5.77 -19.45
C ASP A 586 7.43 5.49 -18.10
N THR A 587 7.50 6.44 -17.18
CA THR A 587 6.90 6.35 -15.84
C THR A 587 6.52 7.73 -15.30
N ASN A 588 5.72 7.75 -14.25
CA ASN A 588 5.47 8.93 -13.45
C ASN A 588 6.59 9.11 -12.42
N THR A 589 6.84 10.36 -12.02
CA THR A 589 7.84 10.68 -10.99
C THR A 589 7.28 11.77 -10.08
N ILE A 590 7.89 11.98 -8.92
CA ILE A 590 7.49 13.07 -8.00
C ILE A 590 7.48 14.46 -8.67
N ASN A 591 8.32 14.68 -9.69
CA ASN A 591 8.41 15.94 -10.44
C ASN A 591 7.48 15.98 -11.67
N LYS A 592 7.01 14.83 -12.14
CA LYS A 592 6.07 14.67 -13.26
C LYS A 592 5.02 13.63 -12.86
N PRO A 593 4.16 13.93 -11.88
CA PRO A 593 3.27 12.94 -11.26
C PRO A 593 2.16 12.47 -12.22
N ASP A 594 1.86 13.27 -13.24
CA ASP A 594 0.75 13.10 -14.18
C ASP A 594 1.19 12.80 -15.62
N ALA A 595 2.43 12.34 -15.84
CA ALA A 595 2.95 12.10 -17.19
C ALA A 595 2.16 11.00 -17.92
N ILE A 596 1.73 9.98 -17.19
CA ILE A 596 0.93 8.85 -17.66
C ILE A 596 -0.25 8.71 -16.70
N LYS A 597 -1.45 9.04 -17.15
CA LYS A 597 -2.71 8.85 -16.43
C LYS A 597 -3.84 8.58 -17.42
N PRO A 598 -4.97 8.02 -16.98
CA PRO A 598 -6.06 7.69 -17.89
C PRO A 598 -6.58 8.92 -18.63
N ILE A 599 -6.76 8.79 -19.94
CA ILE A 599 -7.29 9.82 -20.81
C ILE A 599 -8.73 9.43 -21.19
N PRO A 600 -9.75 10.18 -20.74
CA PRO A 600 -11.13 9.91 -21.12
C PRO A 600 -11.38 10.30 -22.58
N SER A 601 -12.11 9.44 -23.29
CA SER A 601 -12.49 9.59 -24.69
C SER A 601 -13.80 8.82 -24.96
N LYS A 602 -14.17 8.64 -26.23
CA LYS A 602 -15.38 7.91 -26.65
C LYS A 602 -15.09 7.09 -27.89
N VAL A 603 -15.74 5.92 -27.97
CA VAL A 603 -15.81 5.10 -29.18
C VAL A 603 -17.26 5.02 -29.66
N THR A 604 -17.47 4.93 -30.97
CA THR A 604 -18.82 4.76 -31.54
C THR A 604 -19.08 3.30 -31.84
N ILE A 605 -20.07 2.72 -31.17
CA ILE A 605 -20.51 1.34 -31.37
C ILE A 605 -21.49 1.31 -32.55
N ALA A 606 -21.16 0.53 -33.58
CA ALA A 606 -21.99 0.34 -34.78
C ALA A 606 -22.82 -0.95 -34.69
N SER A 607 -23.84 -1.07 -35.54
CA SER A 607 -24.72 -2.25 -35.58
C SER A 607 -23.94 -3.52 -35.97
N LYS A 608 -24.16 -4.63 -35.25
CA LYS A 608 -23.54 -5.95 -35.46
C LYS A 608 -22.05 -6.01 -35.11
N ASN A 609 -21.19 -5.34 -35.88
CA ASN A 609 -19.77 -5.26 -35.61
C ASN A 609 -19.20 -3.88 -35.95
N TRP A 610 -18.09 -3.52 -35.31
CA TRP A 610 -17.35 -2.29 -35.62
C TRP A 610 -15.86 -2.55 -35.62
N ARG A 611 -15.09 -1.65 -36.26
CA ARG A 611 -13.63 -1.68 -36.23
C ARG A 611 -13.13 -0.79 -35.10
N HIS A 612 -12.17 -1.30 -34.34
CA HIS A 612 -11.51 -0.58 -33.25
C HIS A 612 -9.99 -0.69 -33.46
N ASN A 613 -9.30 0.44 -33.59
CA ASN A 613 -7.84 0.44 -33.70
C ASN A 613 -7.24 0.60 -32.31
N LEU A 614 -6.67 -0.47 -31.78
CA LEU A 614 -6.00 -0.47 -30.48
C LEU A 614 -4.51 -0.19 -30.68
N VAL A 615 -4.09 1.00 -30.27
CA VAL A 615 -2.70 1.47 -30.43
C VAL A 615 -1.73 0.57 -29.65
N GLY A 616 -0.52 0.39 -30.17
CA GLY A 616 0.56 -0.30 -29.44
C GLY A 616 0.81 0.33 -28.06
N ASN A 617 1.26 -0.45 -27.09
CA ASN A 617 1.54 -0.03 -25.72
C ASN A 617 0.36 0.72 -25.09
N THR A 618 -0.80 0.08 -25.02
CA THR A 618 -2.02 0.71 -24.51
C THR A 618 -2.84 -0.24 -23.66
N ILE A 619 -3.43 0.31 -22.59
CA ILE A 619 -4.48 -0.31 -21.80
C ILE A 619 -5.74 0.54 -22.01
N GLU A 620 -6.83 -0.07 -22.47
CA GLU A 620 -8.11 0.61 -22.66
C GLU A 620 -9.22 -0.05 -21.87
N VAL A 621 -10.13 0.76 -21.35
CA VAL A 621 -11.39 0.33 -20.77
C VAL A 621 -12.52 1.00 -21.55
N ILE A 622 -13.43 0.19 -22.10
CA ILE A 622 -14.62 0.65 -22.83
C ILE A 622 -15.86 0.21 -22.07
N ASP A 623 -16.66 1.17 -21.65
CA ASP A 623 -17.97 0.94 -21.04
C ASP A 623 -19.05 0.94 -22.13
N ILE A 624 -19.48 -0.26 -22.53
CA ILE A 624 -20.42 -0.49 -23.63
C ILE A 624 -21.83 -0.71 -23.05
N PRO A 625 -22.78 0.22 -23.26
CA PRO A 625 -24.15 0.04 -22.79
C PRO A 625 -24.82 -1.14 -23.49
N LEU A 626 -25.57 -1.94 -22.75
CA LEU A 626 -26.33 -3.09 -23.25
C LEU A 626 -27.83 -2.77 -23.38
N ARG A 627 -28.52 -3.51 -24.25
CA ARG A 627 -29.96 -3.31 -24.56
C ARG A 627 -30.90 -3.84 -23.47
#